data_AF-B1IAM1-F1
#
_entry.id   AF-B1IAM1-F1
#
_cell.length_a   1.000
_cell.length_b   1.000
_cell.length_c   1.000
_cell.angle_alpha   90.00
_cell.angle_beta   90.00
_cell.angle_gamma   90.00
#
_symmetry.space_group_name_H-M   'P 1'
#
loop_
_entity.id
_entity.type
_entity.pdbx_description
1 polymer ?
#
loop_
_entity_poly.entity_id
_entity_poly.type
_entity_poly.pdbx_seq_one_letter_code
_entity_poly.pdbx_strand_id
1 'polypeptide(L)'
;MKTKKHRLLALALISSFTLLGAASAAVQYPDGGVWTYGEGSGGGWAFSNYYHGKKYHYSSLVSRWNSHSDKGEAPAGKTSYAWIWTKWGEQVAFYCDYD
;
A
#
# COMPACT_ATOMS: atom_id res chain seq x y z
N MET A 1 -41.76 14.20 -18.45
CA MET A 1 -40.31 14.28 -18.76
C MET A 1 -39.41 14.72 -17.59
N LYS A 2 -39.93 15.27 -16.47
CA LYS A 2 -39.11 15.72 -15.31
C LYS A 2 -38.47 14.58 -14.50
N THR A 3 -39.18 13.48 -14.25
CA THR A 3 -38.73 12.38 -13.37
C THR A 3 -37.57 11.54 -13.92
N LYS A 4 -37.43 11.40 -15.25
CA LYS A 4 -36.33 10.65 -15.87
C LYS A 4 -34.97 11.34 -15.70
N LYS A 5 -34.93 12.68 -15.75
CA LYS A 5 -33.71 13.49 -15.59
C LYS A 5 -33.14 13.36 -14.17
N HIS A 6 -34.01 13.34 -13.15
CA HIS A 6 -33.61 13.15 -11.75
C HIS A 6 -33.07 11.74 -11.47
N ARG A 7 -33.62 10.70 -12.12
CA ARG A 7 -33.10 9.32 -12.00
C ARG A 7 -31.72 9.14 -12.66
N LEU A 8 -31.49 9.78 -13.82
CA LEU A 8 -30.18 9.79 -14.50
C LEU A 8 -29.12 10.53 -13.69
N LEU A 9 -29.47 11.68 -13.09
CA LEU A 9 -28.59 12.43 -12.20
C LEU A 9 -28.23 11.63 -10.94
N ALA A 10 -29.19 10.92 -10.34
CA ALA A 10 -28.93 10.06 -9.19
C ALA A 10 -28.01 8.86 -9.54
N LEU A 11 -28.20 8.24 -10.71
CA LEU A 11 -27.36 7.12 -11.16
C LEU A 11 -25.91 7.57 -11.44
N ALA A 12 -25.74 8.75 -12.06
CA ALA A 12 -24.43 9.34 -12.29
C ALA A 12 -23.72 9.64 -10.96
N LEU A 13 -24.43 10.18 -9.96
CA LEU A 13 -23.87 10.49 -8.64
C LEU A 13 -23.41 9.23 -7.88
N ILE A 14 -24.16 8.13 -7.98
CA ILE A 14 -23.82 6.85 -7.33
C ILE A 14 -22.59 6.22 -8.01
N SER A 15 -22.47 6.32 -9.35
CA SER A 15 -21.29 5.82 -10.09
C SER A 15 -20.00 6.61 -9.82
N SER A 16 -20.09 7.90 -9.47
CA SER A 16 -18.91 8.71 -9.16
C SER A 16 -18.22 8.32 -7.84
N PHE A 17 -18.92 7.67 -6.90
CA PHE A 17 -18.31 7.24 -5.64
C PHE A 17 -17.52 5.93 -5.75
N THR A 18 -17.78 5.10 -6.78
CA THR A 18 -17.06 3.82 -6.98
C THR A 18 -15.71 3.97 -7.68
N LEU A 19 -15.38 5.16 -8.18
CA LEU A 19 -14.12 5.45 -8.88
C LEU A 19 -12.99 5.91 -7.95
N LEU A 20 -13.28 6.20 -6.68
CA LEU A 20 -12.26 6.35 -5.66
C LEU A 20 -11.84 4.93 -5.26
N GLY A 21 -10.91 4.34 -6.01
CA GLY A 21 -10.39 3.01 -5.68
C GLY A 21 -9.95 2.99 -4.20
N ALA A 22 -10.17 1.87 -3.52
CA ALA A 22 -9.73 1.69 -2.14
C ALA A 22 -8.22 1.40 -2.10
N ALA A 23 -7.46 2.21 -1.34
CA ALA A 23 -6.08 1.88 -1.03
C ALA A 23 -6.10 0.77 0.02
N SER A 24 -5.19 -0.20 -0.10
CA SER A 24 -5.08 -1.30 0.87
C SER A 24 -3.81 -1.12 1.68
N ALA A 25 -3.95 -1.13 3.00
CA ALA A 25 -2.82 -1.13 3.91
C ALA A 25 -3.10 -2.05 5.09
N ALA A 26 -2.06 -2.74 5.56
CA ALA A 26 -2.10 -3.61 6.71
C ALA A 26 -1.02 -3.22 7.71
N VAL A 27 -1.27 -3.59 8.97
CA VAL A 27 -0.31 -3.44 10.07
C VAL A 27 -0.09 -4.79 10.72
N GLN A 28 1.18 -5.12 10.98
CA GLN A 28 1.58 -6.31 11.72
C GLN A 28 2.65 -5.93 12.76
N TYR A 29 2.82 -6.79 13.77
CA TYR A 29 3.74 -6.52 14.89
C TYR A 29 4.82 -7.61 15.05
N PRO A 30 5.65 -7.88 14.02
CA PRO A 30 6.69 -8.90 14.10
C PRO A 30 7.75 -8.50 15.14
N ASP A 31 8.08 -9.43 16.04
CA ASP A 31 9.05 -9.29 17.14
C ASP A 31 8.85 -8.07 18.05
N GLY A 32 7.62 -7.55 18.12
CA GLY A 32 7.32 -6.32 18.88
C GLY A 32 7.68 -5.02 18.16
N GLY A 33 8.11 -5.08 16.89
CA GLY A 33 8.14 -3.93 15.99
C GLY A 33 6.76 -3.58 15.43
N VAL A 34 6.69 -2.56 14.58
CA VAL A 34 5.48 -2.14 13.86
C VAL A 34 5.77 -2.13 12.37
N TRP A 35 5.20 -3.09 11.64
CA TRP A 35 5.34 -3.20 10.21
C TRP A 35 4.06 -2.74 9.53
N THR A 36 4.17 -1.74 8.67
CA THR A 36 3.07 -1.21 7.87
C THR A 36 3.41 -1.35 6.39
N TYR A 37 2.49 -1.90 5.62
CA TYR A 37 2.70 -2.12 4.19
C TYR A 37 1.38 -2.02 3.45
N GLY A 38 1.46 -1.72 2.16
CA GLY A 38 0.25 -1.53 1.36
C GLY A 38 0.53 -0.99 -0.03
N GLU A 39 -0.55 -0.83 -0.77
CA GLU A 39 -0.54 -0.37 -2.15
C GLU A 39 -1.72 0.56 -2.45
N GLY A 40 -1.47 1.50 -3.36
CA GLY A 40 -2.46 2.38 -3.92
C GLY A 40 -3.49 1.63 -4.74
N SER A 41 -4.70 2.18 -4.78
CA SER A 41 -5.86 1.56 -5.39
C SER A 41 -5.67 1.35 -6.89
N GLY A 42 -5.59 0.08 -7.30
CA GLY A 42 -5.31 -0.24 -8.69
C GLY A 42 -3.95 0.31 -9.14
N GLY A 43 -2.95 0.28 -8.27
CA GLY A 43 -1.57 0.67 -8.60
C GLY A 43 -1.25 2.13 -8.32
N GLY A 44 -0.26 2.65 -9.04
CA GLY A 44 0.40 3.92 -8.74
C GLY A 44 1.57 3.69 -7.80
N TRP A 45 1.35 3.10 -6.63
CA TRP A 45 2.41 2.94 -5.65
C TRP A 45 2.24 1.75 -4.73
N ALA A 46 3.34 1.33 -4.12
CA ALA A 46 3.36 0.38 -3.02
C ALA A 46 4.50 0.72 -2.05
N PHE A 47 4.34 0.36 -0.77
CA PHE A 47 5.32 0.63 0.27
C PHE A 47 5.41 -0.49 1.31
N SER A 48 6.56 -0.54 1.98
CA SER A 48 6.83 -1.41 3.13
C SER A 48 7.70 -0.66 4.14
N ASN A 49 7.15 -0.35 5.30
CA ASN A 49 7.81 0.42 6.35
C ASN A 49 7.82 -0.36 7.66
N TYR A 50 8.99 -0.57 8.25
CA TYR A 50 9.11 -1.32 9.51
C TYR A 50 9.83 -0.48 10.56
N TYR A 51 9.23 -0.35 11.73
CA TYR A 51 9.85 0.24 12.91
C TYR A 51 10.19 -0.86 13.91
N HIS A 52 11.42 -0.86 14.42
CA HIS A 52 11.78 -1.72 15.55
C HIS A 52 12.55 -0.94 16.63
N GLY A 53 12.08 -1.00 17.87
CA GLY A 53 12.62 -0.18 18.97
C GLY A 53 13.98 -0.64 19.51
N LYS A 54 14.36 -1.90 19.27
CA LYS A 54 15.50 -2.55 19.95
C LYS A 54 16.55 -3.19 19.03
N LYS A 55 16.24 -3.36 17.75
CA LYS A 55 17.05 -4.14 16.81
C LYS A 55 17.27 -3.38 15.53
N TYR A 56 18.38 -3.68 14.87
CA TYR A 56 18.55 -3.33 13.47
C TYR A 56 17.55 -4.14 12.63
N HIS A 57 16.98 -3.51 11.60
CA HIS A 57 15.84 -4.08 10.89
C HIS A 57 15.72 -3.58 9.47
N TYR A 58 14.90 -4.29 8.70
CA TYR A 58 14.75 -4.14 7.26
C TYR A 58 13.28 -4.12 6.87
N SER A 59 12.97 -3.38 5.81
CA SER A 59 11.72 -3.52 5.08
C SER A 59 12.02 -3.59 3.59
N SER A 60 11.26 -4.42 2.87
CA SER A 60 11.37 -4.50 1.42
C SER A 60 10.02 -4.80 0.78
N LEU A 61 9.96 -4.52 -0.52
CA LEU A 61 8.86 -4.93 -1.38
C LEU A 61 9.37 -5.24 -2.78
N VAL A 62 8.62 -6.05 -3.50
CA VAL A 62 8.92 -6.42 -4.88
C VAL A 62 7.65 -6.61 -5.68
N SER A 63 7.62 -6.02 -6.87
CA SER A 63 6.63 -6.33 -7.89
C SER A 63 6.74 -7.78 -8.31
N ARG A 64 5.61 -8.48 -8.28
CA ARG A 64 5.50 -9.85 -8.78
C ARG A 64 5.48 -9.92 -10.31
N TRP A 65 5.36 -8.79 -11.00
CA TRP A 65 5.26 -8.74 -12.46
C TRP A 65 6.61 -8.62 -13.15
N ASN A 66 7.48 -7.77 -12.62
CA ASN A 66 8.77 -7.43 -13.26
C ASN A 66 9.96 -7.49 -12.31
N SER A 67 9.76 -7.95 -11.06
CA SER A 67 10.80 -7.99 -10.03
C SER A 67 11.39 -6.63 -9.65
N HIS A 68 10.76 -5.51 -10.04
CA HIS A 68 11.16 -4.20 -9.56
C HIS A 68 10.92 -4.12 -8.06
N SER A 69 11.94 -3.73 -7.31
CA SER A 69 11.96 -3.83 -5.86
C SER A 69 12.65 -2.63 -5.23
N ASP A 70 12.33 -2.40 -3.96
CA ASP A 70 13.05 -1.46 -3.11
C ASP A 70 13.25 -2.08 -1.72
N LYS A 71 14.28 -1.60 -1.01
CA LYS A 71 14.66 -2.05 0.33
C LYS A 71 15.17 -0.89 1.16
N GLY A 72 14.67 -0.80 2.38
CA GLY A 72 15.21 0.07 3.43
C GLY A 72 15.76 -0.73 4.60
N GLU A 73 16.69 -0.12 5.30
CA GLU A 73 17.25 -0.61 6.56
C GLU A 73 17.31 0.53 7.57
N ALA A 74 17.23 0.20 8.85
CA ALA A 74 17.28 1.19 9.91
C ALA A 74 17.85 0.61 11.21
N PRO A 75 18.60 1.42 11.98
CA PRO A 75 18.98 1.06 13.33
C PRO A 75 17.78 1.07 14.28
N ALA A 76 17.96 0.47 15.45
CA ALA A 76 16.96 0.47 16.51
C ALA A 76 16.41 1.88 16.81
N GLY A 77 15.09 1.97 17.01
CA GLY A 77 14.39 3.21 17.31
C GLY A 77 14.14 4.12 16.10
N LYS A 78 14.44 3.66 14.89
CA LYS A 78 14.09 4.31 13.62
C LYS A 78 13.17 3.40 12.80
N THR A 79 12.70 3.92 11.67
CA THR A 79 11.84 3.20 10.74
C THR A 79 12.62 3.00 9.44
N SER A 80 12.65 1.77 8.92
CA SER A 80 13.09 1.48 7.57
C SER A 80 11.94 1.77 6.58
N TYR A 81 12.27 2.29 5.40
CA TYR A 81 11.29 2.66 4.38
C TYR A 81 11.67 2.04 3.05
N ALA A 82 10.67 1.50 2.35
CA ALA A 82 10.83 1.02 0.99
C ALA A 82 9.57 1.37 0.18
N TRP A 83 9.77 1.75 -1.08
CA TRP A 83 8.70 2.20 -1.98
C TRP A 83 9.00 1.84 -3.44
N ILE A 84 7.95 1.50 -4.21
CA ILE A 84 8.02 1.43 -5.68
C ILE A 84 6.79 2.08 -6.32
N TRP A 85 6.94 2.51 -7.58
CA TRP A 85 5.80 2.80 -8.44
C TRP A 85 5.24 1.51 -9.02
N THR A 86 3.91 1.40 -9.05
CA THR A 86 3.20 0.23 -9.59
C THR A 86 2.23 0.63 -10.70
N LYS A 87 1.92 -0.30 -11.58
CA LYS A 87 0.91 -0.17 -12.64
C LYS A 87 -0.44 -0.68 -12.17
N TRP A 88 -1.48 -0.38 -12.97
CA TRP A 88 -2.82 -0.86 -12.65
C TRP A 88 -2.94 -2.38 -12.64
N GLY A 89 -3.39 -2.92 -11.50
CA GLY A 89 -3.53 -4.35 -11.24
C GLY A 89 -2.22 -5.05 -10.85
N GLU A 90 -1.11 -4.32 -10.75
CA GLU A 90 0.18 -4.90 -10.38
C GLU A 90 0.16 -5.43 -8.95
N GLN A 91 0.62 -6.68 -8.77
CA GLN A 91 0.66 -7.33 -7.47
C GLN A 91 2.04 -7.16 -6.84
N VAL A 92 2.07 -6.86 -5.55
CA VAL A 92 3.31 -6.66 -4.79
C VAL A 92 3.43 -7.67 -3.66
N ALA A 93 4.65 -8.15 -3.40
CA ALA A 93 4.99 -8.87 -2.18
C ALA A 93 5.74 -7.93 -1.23
N PHE A 94 5.40 -8.00 0.06
CA PHE A 94 5.97 -7.16 1.10
C PHE A 94 6.69 -8.04 2.12
N TYR A 95 7.85 -7.56 2.61
CA TYR A 95 8.63 -8.24 3.64
C TYR A 95 9.17 -7.25 4.67
N CYS A 96 9.41 -7.76 5.88
CA CYS A 96 10.24 -7.13 6.90
C CYS A 96 11.16 -8.19 7.52
N ASP A 97 12.30 -7.76 8.05
CA ASP A 97 13.26 -8.63 8.74
C ASP A 97 14.01 -7.86 9.84
N TYR A 98 14.72 -8.57 10.71
CA TYR A 98 15.48 -8.00 11.82
C TYR A 98 16.64 -8.90 12.25
N ASP A 99 17.68 -8.28 12.81
CA ASP A 99 18.84 -8.96 13.39
C ASP A 99 18.59 -9.48 14.82
#